data_AF-A0A484M570-F1
#
_entry.id   AF-A0A484M570-F1
#
_cell.length_a   1.000
_cell.length_b   1.000
_cell.length_c   1.000
_cell.angle_alpha   90.00
_cell.angle_beta   90.00
_cell.angle_gamma   90.00
#
_symmetry.space_group_name_H-M   'P 1'
#
loop_
_entity.id
_entity.type
_entity.pdbx_description
1 polymer ?
#
loop_
_entity_poly.entity_id
_entity_poly.type
_entity_poly.pdbx_seq_one_letter_code
_entity_poly.pdbx_strand_id
1 'polypeptide(L)'
;MKLWVLPESTKPNTELLVKELYSLILVLVWVSSLIAELAEAAAAEKGIVFEEAMEDRLCAYSRAVAHFPTAVKEFQWRNGWFYALSEKALAAGKPDPCPLHTAWLKEINVV
;
A
#
# COMPACT_ATOMS: atom_id res chain seq x y z
N MET A 1 -7.30 -2.43 49.58
CA MET A 1 -7.03 -2.15 48.15
C MET A 1 -7.84 -3.14 47.32
N LYS A 2 -9.00 -2.75 46.77
CA LYS A 2 -9.86 -3.64 45.96
C LYS A 2 -9.35 -3.58 44.52
N LEU A 3 -8.78 -4.69 44.03
CA LEU A 3 -8.46 -4.84 42.60
C LEU A 3 -9.78 -4.82 41.82
N TRP A 4 -9.98 -3.79 41.00
CA TRP A 4 -11.07 -3.74 40.03
C TRP A 4 -10.75 -4.75 38.92
N VAL A 5 -11.34 -5.95 38.99
CA VAL A 5 -11.29 -6.94 37.92
C VAL A 5 -12.38 -6.57 36.92
N LEU A 6 -11.98 -6.24 35.69
CA LEU A 6 -12.92 -5.93 34.61
C LEU A 6 -13.79 -7.16 34.28
N PRO A 7 -15.10 -7.00 34.03
CA PRO A 7 -15.99 -8.10 33.66
C PRO A 7 -15.50 -8.80 32.39
N GLU A 8 -15.64 -10.13 32.29
CA GLU A 8 -15.21 -10.94 31.14
C GLU A 8 -15.81 -10.43 29.81
N SER A 9 -17.02 -9.87 29.84
CA SER A 9 -17.71 -9.25 28.70
C SER A 9 -17.07 -7.97 28.17
N THR A 10 -16.13 -7.37 28.92
CA THR A 10 -15.38 -6.16 28.53
C THR A 10 -13.96 -6.47 28.09
N LYS A 11 -13.51 -7.73 28.23
CA LYS A 11 -12.23 -8.16 27.68
C LYS A 11 -12.41 -8.27 26.16
N PRO A 12 -11.61 -7.56 25.36
CA PRO A 12 -11.72 -7.65 23.92
C PRO A 12 -11.44 -9.09 23.49
N ASN A 13 -12.23 -9.60 22.54
CA ASN A 13 -12.07 -10.95 22.03
C ASN A 13 -10.66 -11.06 21.42
N THR A 14 -9.80 -11.84 22.05
CA THR A 14 -8.38 -11.97 21.69
C THR A 14 -8.21 -12.45 20.24
N GLU A 15 -9.13 -13.28 19.75
CA GLU A 15 -9.10 -13.77 18.37
C GLU A 15 -9.54 -12.71 17.35
N LEU A 16 -10.50 -11.84 17.73
CA LEU A 16 -10.90 -10.68 16.94
C LEU A 16 -9.77 -9.64 16.90
N LEU A 17 -9.15 -9.35 18.05
CA LEU A 17 -7.99 -8.46 18.13
C LEU A 17 -6.82 -8.98 17.31
N VAL A 18 -6.55 -10.29 17.32
CA VAL A 18 -5.51 -10.88 16.48
C VAL A 18 -5.87 -10.73 15.01
N LYS A 19 -7.12 -10.95 14.60
CA LYS A 19 -7.55 -10.75 13.20
C LYS A 19 -7.46 -9.28 12.76
N GLU A 20 -7.89 -8.35 13.59
CA GLU A 20 -7.77 -6.91 13.34
C GLU A 20 -6.30 -6.48 13.29
N LEU A 21 -5.48 -6.96 14.21
CA LEU A 21 -4.05 -6.68 14.27
C LEU A 21 -3.30 -7.27 13.07
N TYR A 22 -3.60 -8.51 12.67
CA TYR A 22 -3.02 -9.12 11.47
C TYR A 22 -3.46 -8.40 10.19
N SER A 23 -4.74 -8.02 10.10
CA SER A 23 -5.25 -7.23 8.97
C SER A 23 -4.55 -5.87 8.89
N LEU A 24 -4.41 -5.18 10.01
CA LEU A 24 -3.69 -3.91 10.11
C LEU A 24 -2.20 -4.06 9.77
N ILE A 25 -1.52 -5.08 10.30
CA ILE A 25 -0.09 -5.30 10.06
C ILE A 25 0.16 -5.69 8.59
N LEU A 26 -0.64 -6.60 8.03
CA LEU A 26 -0.50 -6.99 6.62
C LEU A 26 -0.73 -5.79 5.71
N VAL A 27 -1.87 -5.10 5.85
CA VAL A 27 -2.20 -3.94 4.99
C VAL A 27 -1.10 -2.87 5.06
N LEU A 28 -0.51 -2.63 6.23
CA LEU A 28 0.54 -1.62 6.38
C LEU A 28 1.86 -1.98 5.73
N VAL A 29 2.32 -3.21 5.89
CA VAL A 29 3.59 -3.64 5.31
C VAL A 29 3.51 -3.61 3.78
N TRP A 30 2.47 -4.19 3.19
CA TRP A 30 2.32 -4.24 1.74
C TRP A 30 2.12 -2.86 1.11
N VAL A 31 1.34 -1.98 1.74
CA VAL A 31 1.12 -0.61 1.25
C VAL A 31 2.41 0.23 1.33
N SER A 32 3.20 0.07 2.39
CA SER A 32 4.48 0.78 2.51
C SER A 32 5.46 0.38 1.40
N SER A 33 5.57 -0.91 1.09
CA SER A 33 6.42 -1.41 0.01
C SER A 33 5.99 -0.88 -1.36
N LEU A 34 4.68 -0.85 -1.63
CA LEU A 34 4.18 -0.27 -2.88
C LEU A 34 4.50 1.24 -2.97
N ILE A 35 4.30 1.99 -1.88
CA ILE A 35 4.59 3.43 -1.85
C ILE A 35 6.08 3.69 -2.10
N ALA A 36 6.97 2.94 -1.45
CA ALA A 36 8.41 3.06 -1.62
C ALA A 36 8.83 2.76 -3.07
N GLU A 37 8.34 1.67 -3.66
CA GLU A 37 8.61 1.30 -5.06
C GLU A 37 8.20 2.41 -6.04
N LEU A 38 6.97 2.90 -5.91
CA LEU A 38 6.45 3.96 -6.79
C LEU A 38 7.22 5.27 -6.60
N ALA A 39 7.63 5.59 -5.37
CA ALA A 39 8.46 6.76 -5.09
C ALA A 39 9.85 6.62 -5.72
N GLU A 40 10.51 5.47 -5.63
CA GLU A 40 11.80 5.21 -6.25
C GLU A 40 11.73 5.34 -7.78
N ALA A 41 10.72 4.72 -8.40
CA ALA A 41 10.51 4.82 -9.84
C ALA A 41 10.26 6.27 -10.29
N ALA A 42 9.44 7.02 -9.54
CA ALA A 42 9.17 8.43 -9.83
C ALA A 42 10.41 9.31 -9.64
N ALA A 43 11.17 9.10 -8.57
CA ALA A 43 12.42 9.81 -8.29
C ALA A 43 13.44 9.58 -9.40
N ALA A 44 13.62 8.34 -9.84
CA ALA A 44 14.55 7.98 -10.91
C ALA A 44 14.14 8.58 -12.27
N GLU A 45 12.86 8.51 -12.64
CA GLU A 45 12.39 9.01 -13.94
C GLU A 45 12.36 10.54 -14.01
N LYS A 46 12.07 11.23 -12.88
CA LYS A 46 11.94 12.69 -12.84
C LYS A 46 13.19 13.41 -12.32
N GLY A 47 14.16 12.69 -11.78
CA GLY A 47 15.34 13.29 -11.13
C GLY A 47 14.97 14.13 -9.91
N ILE A 48 13.96 13.70 -9.14
CA ILE A 48 13.47 14.40 -7.95
C ILE A 48 13.85 13.64 -6.68
N VAL A 49 13.88 14.38 -5.56
CA VAL A 49 14.03 13.82 -4.22
C VAL A 49 12.78 14.18 -3.43
N PHE A 50 12.16 13.18 -2.81
CA PHE A 50 11.01 13.40 -1.94
C PHE A 50 11.44 13.92 -0.57
N GLU A 51 10.53 14.65 0.07
CA GLU A 51 10.72 15.07 1.47
C GLU A 51 10.83 13.86 2.39
N GLU A 52 11.54 14.05 3.51
CA GLU A 52 11.55 13.07 4.60
C GLU A 52 10.11 12.75 5.07
N ALA A 53 9.91 11.53 5.55
CA ALA A 53 8.62 11.03 6.02
C ALA A 53 7.47 11.03 4.99
N MET A 54 7.76 11.17 3.68
CA MET A 54 6.74 11.01 2.63
C MET A 54 6.00 9.67 2.75
N GLU A 55 6.74 8.59 3.05
CA GLU A 55 6.17 7.24 3.17
C GLU A 55 5.20 7.17 4.34
N ASP A 56 5.63 7.63 5.52
CA ASP A 56 4.79 7.68 6.71
C ASP A 56 3.50 8.47 6.48
N ARG A 57 3.60 9.62 5.79
CA ARG A 57 2.45 10.47 5.45
C ARG A 57 1.47 9.75 4.52
N LEU A 58 1.97 9.08 3.48
CA LEU A 58 1.13 8.35 2.53
C LEU A 58 0.53 7.09 3.17
N CYS A 59 1.28 6.35 3.99
CA CYS A 59 0.75 5.23 4.76
C CYS A 59 -0.35 5.68 5.75
N ALA A 60 -0.16 6.83 6.43
CA ALA A 60 -1.17 7.41 7.31
C ALA A 60 -2.44 7.80 6.55
N TYR A 61 -2.29 8.41 5.37
CA TYR A 61 -3.42 8.74 4.52
C TYR A 61 -4.15 7.47 4.03
N SER A 62 -3.42 6.46 3.55
CA SER A 62 -3.97 5.18 3.10
C SER A 62 -4.80 4.49 4.20
N ARG A 63 -4.34 4.54 5.46
CA ARG A 63 -5.15 4.07 6.61
C ARG A 63 -6.45 4.86 6.75
N ALA A 64 -6.37 6.18 6.68
CA ALA A 64 -7.54 7.05 6.84
C ALA A 64 -8.61 6.79 5.78
N VAL A 65 -8.23 6.32 4.58
CA VAL A 65 -9.16 6.03 3.48
C VAL A 65 -9.43 4.54 3.26
N ALA A 66 -8.90 3.64 4.09
CA ALA A 66 -9.01 2.18 3.88
C ALA A 66 -10.45 1.65 3.91
N HIS A 67 -11.39 2.40 4.48
CA HIS A 67 -12.80 2.04 4.58
C HIS A 67 -13.62 2.43 3.33
N PHE A 68 -13.04 3.18 2.39
CA PHE A 68 -13.72 3.52 1.15
C PHE A 68 -13.68 2.33 0.18
N PRO A 69 -14.80 2.00 -0.49
CA PRO A 69 -14.80 0.99 -1.56
C PRO A 69 -13.97 1.51 -2.73
N THR A 70 -12.71 1.08 -2.80
CA THR A 70 -11.80 1.46 -3.87
C THR A 70 -12.02 0.56 -5.07
N ALA A 71 -12.25 1.15 -6.23
CA ALA A 71 -12.17 0.48 -7.51
C ALA A 71 -11.05 1.13 -8.32
N VAL A 72 -10.40 0.36 -9.19
CA VAL A 72 -9.41 0.90 -10.14
C VAL A 72 -10.14 1.59 -11.28
N LYS A 73 -10.80 2.70 -10.96
CA LYS A 73 -11.38 3.63 -11.93
C LYS A 73 -10.29 4.57 -12.43
N GLU A 74 -10.47 5.13 -13.61
CA GLU A 74 -9.56 6.15 -14.16
C GLU A 74 -8.11 5.62 -14.28
N PHE A 75 -7.93 4.36 -14.69
CA PHE A 75 -6.64 3.68 -14.73
C PHE A 75 -5.54 4.55 -15.34
N GLN A 76 -5.78 5.13 -16.52
CA GLN A 76 -4.82 5.97 -17.23
C GLN A 76 -4.25 7.11 -16.36
N TRP A 77 -5.08 7.71 -15.50
CA TRP A 77 -4.70 8.86 -14.68
C TRP A 77 -4.08 8.49 -13.34
N ARG A 78 -4.42 7.31 -12.79
CA ARG A 78 -3.99 6.89 -11.44
C ARG A 78 -2.84 5.89 -11.46
N ASN A 79 -2.83 4.97 -12.42
CA ASN A 79 -1.89 3.84 -12.48
C ASN A 79 -1.17 3.74 -13.83
N GLY A 80 -1.75 4.31 -14.89
CA GLY A 80 -1.26 4.16 -16.26
C GLY A 80 0.13 4.73 -16.46
N TRP A 81 0.50 5.80 -15.76
CA TRP A 81 1.84 6.37 -15.87
C TRP A 81 2.94 5.41 -15.38
N PHE A 82 2.75 4.80 -14.20
CA PHE A 82 3.69 3.83 -13.65
C PHE A 82 3.74 2.56 -14.50
N TYR A 83 2.59 2.04 -14.92
CA TYR A 83 2.55 0.86 -15.77
C TYR A 83 3.25 1.09 -17.14
N ALA A 84 3.11 2.27 -17.73
CA ALA A 84 3.81 2.62 -18.97
C ALA A 84 5.34 2.65 -18.79
N LEU A 85 5.86 3.00 -17.59
CA LEU A 85 7.29 2.89 -17.29
C LEU A 85 7.73 1.43 -17.29
N SER A 86 6.93 0.55 -16.69
CA SER A 86 7.14 -0.90 -16.69
C SER A 86 7.17 -1.48 -18.10
N GLU A 87 6.16 -1.17 -18.92
CA GLU A 87 6.11 -1.62 -20.32
C GLU A 87 7.33 -1.15 -21.12
N LYS A 88 7.71 0.13 -20.97
CA LYS A 88 8.87 0.71 -21.65
C LYS A 88 10.18 0.02 -21.24
N ALA A 89 10.37 -0.27 -19.95
CA ALA A 89 11.57 -0.94 -19.45
C ALA A 89 11.64 -2.39 -19.96
N LEU A 90 10.54 -3.14 -19.87
CA LEU A 90 10.45 -4.51 -20.33
C LEU A 90 10.67 -4.63 -21.86
N ALA A 91 10.08 -3.72 -22.64
CA ALA A 91 10.31 -3.67 -24.09
C ALA A 91 11.78 -3.41 -24.47
N ALA A 92 12.51 -2.71 -23.60
CA ALA A 92 13.95 -2.48 -23.75
C ALA A 92 14.82 -3.62 -23.19
N GLY A 93 14.23 -4.73 -22.74
CA GLY A 93 14.94 -5.85 -22.13
C GLY A 93 15.51 -5.54 -20.74
N LYS A 94 15.01 -4.48 -20.07
CA LYS A 94 15.41 -4.09 -18.72
C LYS A 94 14.45 -4.68 -17.68
N PRO A 95 14.88 -4.78 -16.41
CA PRO A 95 13.98 -5.12 -15.31
C PRO A 95 12.81 -4.14 -15.20
N ASP A 96 11.67 -4.63 -14.71
CA ASP A 96 10.53 -3.79 -14.36
C ASP A 96 10.91 -2.85 -13.20
N PRO A 97 10.78 -1.52 -13.34
CA PRO A 97 10.99 -0.56 -12.26
C PRO A 97 9.89 -0.59 -11.19
N CYS A 98 8.71 -1.13 -11.48
CA CYS A 98 7.58 -1.22 -10.55
C CYS A 98 7.01 -2.66 -10.48
N PRO A 99 7.81 -3.67 -10.09
CA PRO A 99 7.41 -5.07 -10.18
C PRO A 99 6.23 -5.44 -9.27
N LEU A 100 6.13 -4.86 -8.07
CA LEU A 100 5.01 -5.09 -7.16
C LEU A 100 3.72 -4.48 -7.72
N HIS A 101 3.79 -3.24 -8.19
CA HIS A 101 2.67 -2.56 -8.83
C HIS A 101 2.14 -3.33 -10.03
N THR A 102 3.03 -3.73 -10.94
CA THR A 102 2.68 -4.51 -12.13
C THR A 102 2.05 -5.86 -11.75
N ALA A 103 2.60 -6.55 -10.76
CA ALA A 103 2.05 -7.83 -10.29
C ALA A 103 0.63 -7.67 -9.75
N TRP A 104 0.37 -6.65 -8.93
CA TRP A 104 -0.95 -6.40 -8.36
C TRP A 104 -1.98 -5.98 -9.41
N LEU A 105 -1.61 -5.16 -10.39
CA LEU A 105 -2.52 -4.79 -11.49
C LEU A 105 -2.97 -6.02 -12.30
N LYS A 106 -2.08 -6.99 -12.51
CA LYS A 106 -2.39 -8.27 -13.17
C LYS A 106 -3.28 -9.16 -12.30
N GLU A 107 -3.01 -9.23 -11.00
CA GLU A 107 -3.79 -10.02 -10.04
C GLU A 107 -5.26 -9.60 -10.01
N ILE A 108 -5.52 -8.29 -10.08
CA ILE A 108 -6.88 -7.74 -10.14
C ILE A 108 -7.44 -7.60 -11.56
N ASN A 109 -6.73 -8.13 -12.56
CA ASN A 109 -7.16 -8.23 -13.96
C ASN A 109 -7.47 -6.87 -14.61
N VAL A 110 -6.66 -5.85 -14.30
CA VAL A 110 -6.75 -4.50 -14.89
C VAL A 110 -5.83 -4.32 -16.10
N VAL A 111 -4.76 -5.13 -16.19
CA VAL A 111 -3.79 -5.18 -17.30
C VAL A 111 -3.46 -6.61 -17.68
#